data_AF-A0A7Y5IZF2-F1
#
_entry.id   AF-A0A7Y5IZF2-F1
#
_cell.length_a   1.000
_cell.length_b   1.000
_cell.length_c   1.000
_cell.angle_alpha   90.00
_cell.angle_beta   90.00
_cell.angle_gamma   90.00
#
_symmetry.space_group_name_H-M   'P 1'
#
loop_
_entity.id
_entity.type
_entity.pdbx_description
1 polymer ?
#
loop_
_entity_poly.entity_id
_entity_poly.type
_entity_poly.pdbx_seq_one_letter_code
_entity_poly.pdbx_strand_id
1 'polypeptide(L)'
;SPDCKWVAYDTRAFGSFGGIGNTLNLEKVHTDTQGIVVMYTAPNVIPVNGFGPGTAAVSFFREGDTVIAIRGLDGVQYADVARFGAMISPTDGSVGPYGYVVSDARDATLPFTPGALRGGSHRHEPSGDGQWVGFTYNDQVMKALLKNLRTIGVTKLGIPVDVDDTLGNQDGSFTVLVVKVKPQAEITPGSDDIFQGSDDAWVGENGYQKPDGSWQRARAFIGRTVPATGGVRNEVYIVDIPEDITVPGPDGPLEGTATTFPMPPAGTVQRRLTYSASDCGGIIRCSLDGKWIAFTRAGQIWIISPLGGDPIQVTSLAASASKPWWDPTGEYLYCVSDNSIWRTNVIVGDPDFGVSERITDPTLYPGRAPDALCVAPDGQWIAFNRSLNRGDGVYLNQVFIVAIRKVAVLDIKPGDCPNNFTLNKNNEGKIPMAILGSAELDVTEIDPDSININGVQPVKAPTVNDVAGPGAELCACGSGPDGYPDLVLHFSQRDLVDALDLGSQPEGAVVEVTVFGNLPDGLEVQATDCITLHHAGGL
;
A
#
# COMPACT_ATOMS: atom_id res chain seq x y z
N SER A 1 -8.38 7.77 -3.49
CA SER A 1 -8.45 9.16 -3.00
C SER A 1 -8.61 9.14 -1.48
N PRO A 2 -8.46 10.28 -0.79
CA PRO A 2 -8.71 10.37 0.65
C PRO A 2 -10.12 9.98 1.10
N ASP A 3 -11.13 10.22 0.26
CA ASP A 3 -12.54 9.88 0.52
C ASP A 3 -12.93 8.45 0.10
N CYS A 4 -11.95 7.63 -0.32
CA CYS A 4 -12.13 6.25 -0.81
C CYS A 4 -13.01 6.09 -2.07
N LYS A 5 -13.51 7.17 -2.68
CA LYS A 5 -14.45 7.11 -3.82
C LYS A 5 -13.81 7.17 -5.20
N TRP A 6 -12.52 7.49 -5.29
CA TRP A 6 -11.85 7.72 -6.57
C TRP A 6 -10.53 6.96 -6.70
N VAL A 7 -10.34 6.35 -7.87
CA VAL A 7 -9.07 5.74 -8.29
C VAL A 7 -8.45 6.60 -9.38
N ALA A 8 -7.24 7.11 -9.16
CA ALA A 8 -6.48 7.86 -10.15
C ALA A 8 -5.60 6.92 -10.98
N TYR A 9 -5.52 7.18 -12.27
CA TYR A 9 -4.71 6.43 -13.23
C TYR A 9 -4.23 7.34 -14.35
N ASP A 10 -3.25 6.88 -15.12
CA ASP A 10 -2.84 7.50 -16.37
C ASP A 10 -3.25 6.64 -17.56
N THR A 11 -3.41 7.26 -18.72
CA THR A 11 -3.94 6.59 -19.91
C THR A 11 -2.88 5.94 -20.78
N ARG A 12 -1.71 5.60 -20.21
CA ARG A 12 -0.58 5.12 -21.01
C ARG A 12 -0.97 3.90 -21.84
N ALA A 13 -0.71 3.97 -23.15
CA ALA A 13 -0.76 2.80 -24.01
C ALA A 13 0.49 1.94 -23.76
N PHE A 14 0.33 0.62 -23.76
CA PHE A 14 1.43 -0.34 -23.66
C PHE A 14 1.77 -0.87 -25.06
N GLY A 15 3.04 -0.76 -25.49
CA GLY A 15 3.50 -1.24 -26.81
C GLY A 15 4.67 -0.42 -27.40
N SER A 16 5.07 -0.72 -28.64
CA SER A 16 6.27 -0.17 -29.30
C SER A 16 6.25 1.35 -29.54
N PHE A 17 5.08 1.98 -29.45
CA PHE A 17 4.88 3.44 -29.54
C PHE A 17 4.31 4.04 -28.23
N GLY A 18 4.23 3.23 -27.16
CA GLY A 18 3.67 3.59 -25.87
C GLY A 18 4.72 3.96 -24.83
N GLY A 19 4.30 4.61 -23.74
CA GLY A 19 5.18 5.01 -22.65
C GLY A 19 4.85 6.38 -22.08
N ILE A 20 5.47 6.71 -20.96
CA ILE A 20 5.17 7.94 -20.20
C ILE A 20 5.35 9.20 -21.06
N GLY A 21 6.39 9.25 -21.91
CA GLY A 21 6.66 10.41 -22.76
C GLY A 21 5.55 10.73 -23.77
N ASN A 22 4.71 9.73 -24.09
CA ASN A 22 3.61 9.87 -25.05
C ASN A 22 2.25 9.92 -24.35
N THR A 23 2.21 9.76 -23.03
CA THR A 23 0.98 9.74 -22.24
C THR A 23 0.56 11.18 -21.93
N LEU A 24 -0.70 11.52 -22.16
CA LEU A 24 -1.17 12.91 -22.03
C LEU A 24 -2.15 13.12 -20.90
N ASN A 25 -2.97 12.12 -20.57
CA ASN A 25 -4.03 12.29 -19.61
C ASN A 25 -3.73 11.60 -18.30
N LEU A 26 -4.04 12.31 -17.22
CA LEU A 26 -4.27 11.75 -15.90
C LEU A 26 -5.77 11.81 -15.64
N GLU A 27 -6.34 10.69 -15.25
CA GLU A 27 -7.78 10.52 -15.07
C GLU A 27 -8.06 9.96 -13.67
N LYS A 28 -9.26 10.20 -13.17
CA LYS A 28 -9.80 9.46 -12.03
C LYS A 28 -11.17 8.90 -12.36
N VAL A 29 -11.46 7.71 -11.86
CA VAL A 29 -12.76 7.06 -11.97
C VAL A 29 -13.41 6.95 -10.60
N HIS A 30 -14.69 7.29 -10.52
CA HIS A 30 -15.49 7.11 -9.32
C HIS A 30 -15.86 5.64 -9.18
N THR A 31 -15.64 5.04 -8.00
CA THR A 31 -15.87 3.61 -7.75
C THR A 31 -17.33 3.21 -7.93
N ASP A 32 -18.25 4.01 -7.41
CA ASP A 32 -19.68 3.68 -7.43
C ASP A 32 -20.36 4.04 -8.76
N THR A 33 -20.14 5.27 -9.24
CA THR A 33 -20.85 5.79 -10.42
C THR A 33 -20.16 5.48 -11.75
N GLN A 34 -18.91 5.01 -11.71
CA GLN A 34 -18.04 4.80 -12.89
C GLN A 34 -17.78 6.08 -13.69
N GLY A 35 -18.12 7.26 -13.16
CA GLY A 35 -17.86 8.55 -13.78
C GLY A 35 -16.35 8.81 -13.87
N ILE A 36 -15.88 9.23 -15.04
CA ILE A 36 -14.47 9.55 -15.29
C ILE A 36 -14.29 11.06 -15.36
N VAL A 37 -13.27 11.55 -14.66
CA VAL A 37 -12.80 12.95 -14.72
C VAL A 37 -11.38 12.95 -15.26
N VAL A 38 -11.15 13.71 -16.35
CA VAL A 38 -9.80 14.01 -16.82
C VAL A 38 -9.25 15.13 -15.94
N MET A 39 -8.35 14.77 -15.01
CA MET A 39 -7.79 15.71 -14.02
C MET A 39 -6.78 16.66 -14.66
N TYR A 40 -6.04 16.16 -15.66
CA TYR A 40 -4.97 16.90 -16.32
C TYR A 40 -4.70 16.35 -17.72
N THR A 41 -4.46 17.25 -18.68
CA THR A 41 -3.98 16.94 -20.03
C THR A 41 -2.70 17.69 -20.33
N ALA A 42 -1.62 16.96 -20.60
CA ALA A 42 -0.33 17.51 -20.96
C ALA A 42 -0.37 18.23 -22.34
N PRO A 43 0.25 19.42 -22.50
CA PRO A 43 0.23 20.20 -23.73
C PRO A 43 1.21 19.67 -24.80
N ASN A 44 1.04 18.42 -25.23
CA ASN A 44 1.83 17.87 -26.35
C ASN A 44 0.94 17.55 -27.56
N VAL A 45 1.01 18.40 -28.59
CA VAL A 45 0.27 18.21 -29.84
C VAL A 45 0.80 17.05 -30.68
N ILE A 46 2.05 16.63 -30.50
CA ILE A 46 2.67 15.52 -31.24
C ILE A 46 3.46 14.64 -30.25
N PRO A 47 2.79 13.85 -29.40
CA PRO A 47 3.44 13.06 -28.35
C PRO A 47 4.55 12.12 -28.86
N VAL A 48 4.44 11.68 -30.11
CA VAL A 48 5.41 10.77 -30.73
C VAL A 48 6.70 11.44 -31.22
N ASN A 49 6.85 12.76 -31.08
CA ASN A 49 8.05 13.48 -31.50
C ASN A 49 9.26 13.24 -30.57
N GLY A 50 9.05 12.60 -29.42
CA GLY A 50 10.10 12.28 -28.45
C GLY A 50 10.46 13.43 -27.50
N PHE A 51 9.70 14.52 -27.50
CA PHE A 51 9.84 15.65 -26.58
C PHE A 51 8.74 15.62 -25.51
N GLY A 52 9.03 16.19 -24.34
CA GLY A 52 8.06 16.32 -23.27
C GLY A 52 6.84 17.19 -23.64
N PRO A 53 5.84 17.28 -22.76
CA PRO A 53 5.94 16.98 -21.33
C PRO A 53 5.23 15.69 -20.85
N GLY A 54 5.13 14.63 -21.66
CA GLY A 54 4.35 13.42 -21.33
C GLY A 54 4.28 13.03 -19.84
N THR A 55 3.10 12.62 -19.38
CA THR A 55 2.71 12.52 -17.97
C THR A 55 2.22 11.14 -17.57
N ALA A 56 2.60 10.63 -16.39
CA ALA A 56 2.09 9.35 -15.88
C ALA A 56 2.44 9.10 -14.40
N ALA A 57 2.08 7.92 -13.88
CA ALA A 57 2.44 7.42 -12.55
C ALA A 57 1.92 8.35 -11.44
N VAL A 58 0.61 8.60 -11.51
CA VAL A 58 -0.12 9.47 -10.59
C VAL A 58 -0.26 8.84 -9.19
N SER A 59 -0.13 9.67 -8.15
CA SER A 59 -0.37 9.32 -6.76
C SER A 59 -1.20 10.41 -6.08
N PHE A 60 -2.14 10.02 -5.22
CA PHE A 60 -2.88 10.94 -4.37
C PHE A 60 -2.04 11.38 -3.17
N PHE A 61 -2.24 12.62 -2.73
CA PHE A 61 -1.95 13.02 -1.36
C PHE A 61 -2.96 12.37 -0.42
N ARG A 62 -2.57 12.14 0.84
CA ARG A 62 -3.44 11.51 1.85
C ARG A 62 -4.59 12.42 2.29
N GLU A 63 -4.40 13.72 2.18
CA GLU A 63 -5.40 14.74 2.48
C GLU A 63 -5.60 15.68 1.28
N GLY A 64 -6.78 16.29 1.21
CA GLY A 64 -7.14 17.25 0.18
C GLY A 64 -7.40 16.64 -1.21
N ASP A 65 -7.69 17.50 -2.18
CA ASP A 65 -7.95 17.11 -3.56
C ASP A 65 -6.73 17.39 -4.44
N THR A 66 -5.65 16.67 -4.19
CA THR A 66 -4.37 16.89 -4.89
C THR A 66 -3.75 15.55 -5.29
N VAL A 67 -3.21 15.52 -6.51
CA VAL A 67 -2.38 14.42 -7.01
C VAL A 67 -1.00 14.93 -7.43
N ILE A 68 -0.02 14.06 -7.42
CA ILE A 68 1.30 14.27 -8.03
C ILE A 68 1.56 13.22 -9.09
N ALA A 69 2.22 13.61 -10.19
CA ALA A 69 2.58 12.71 -11.26
C ALA A 69 3.94 13.08 -11.88
N ILE A 70 4.56 12.11 -12.56
CA ILE A 70 5.71 12.38 -13.41
C ILE A 70 5.25 13.24 -14.58
N ARG A 71 5.94 14.35 -14.85
CA ARG A 71 5.76 15.18 -16.05
C ARG A 71 7.11 15.42 -16.72
N GLY A 72 7.15 15.33 -18.05
CA GLY A 72 8.35 15.71 -18.82
C GLY A 72 8.55 17.24 -18.86
N LEU A 73 9.77 17.66 -19.18
CA LEU A 73 10.10 19.07 -19.42
C LEU A 73 9.58 19.55 -20.79
N ASP A 74 8.96 20.72 -20.84
CA ASP A 74 8.47 21.31 -22.09
C ASP A 74 9.63 21.62 -23.05
N GLY A 75 9.50 21.23 -24.31
CA GLY A 75 10.51 21.51 -25.35
C GLY A 75 11.85 20.76 -25.19
N VAL A 76 11.97 19.87 -24.19
CA VAL A 76 13.16 19.05 -23.95
C VAL A 76 12.90 17.61 -24.37
N GLN A 77 13.93 16.94 -24.91
CA GLN A 77 13.82 15.53 -25.26
C GLN A 77 13.42 14.71 -24.03
N TYR A 78 12.32 13.97 -24.15
CA TYR A 78 11.80 13.19 -23.05
C TYR A 78 12.78 12.07 -22.69
N ALA A 79 13.28 12.10 -21.45
CA ALA A 79 14.24 11.12 -20.95
C ALA A 79 14.05 10.93 -19.44
N ASP A 80 14.61 9.87 -18.88
CA ASP A 80 14.70 9.63 -17.43
C ASP A 80 15.43 10.74 -16.66
N VAL A 81 16.24 11.57 -17.33
CA VAL A 81 16.93 12.71 -16.70
C VAL A 81 16.22 14.06 -16.91
N ALA A 82 15.03 14.06 -17.51
CA ALA A 82 14.31 15.24 -17.96
C ALA A 82 12.81 15.16 -17.59
N ARG A 83 12.54 14.93 -16.29
CA ARG A 83 11.19 14.78 -15.72
C ARG A 83 11.15 15.36 -14.32
N PHE A 84 9.97 15.76 -13.87
CA PHE A 84 9.75 16.30 -12.53
C PHE A 84 8.39 15.85 -11.99
N GLY A 85 8.13 16.12 -10.72
CA GLY A 85 6.83 15.90 -10.09
C GLY A 85 5.94 17.12 -10.27
N ALA A 86 4.86 16.96 -11.03
CA ALA A 86 3.83 17.98 -11.20
C ALA A 86 2.65 17.68 -10.25
N MET A 87 2.34 18.63 -9.38
CA MET A 87 1.17 18.57 -8.50
C MET A 87 -0.03 19.24 -9.17
N ILE A 88 -1.18 18.55 -9.19
CA ILE A 88 -2.43 18.99 -9.81
C ILE A 88 -3.49 19.10 -8.71
N SER A 89 -4.07 20.29 -8.59
CA SER A 89 -5.16 20.60 -7.66
C SER A 89 -5.95 21.82 -8.17
N PRO A 90 -7.29 21.82 -8.10
CA PRO A 90 -8.14 20.67 -7.76
C PRO A 90 -8.07 19.57 -8.83
N THR A 91 -8.61 18.38 -8.56
CA THR A 91 -8.65 17.27 -9.52
C THR A 91 -10.00 17.10 -10.21
N ASP A 92 -10.81 18.16 -10.24
CA ASP A 92 -12.15 18.21 -10.84
C ASP A 92 -12.15 18.43 -12.36
N GLY A 93 -10.96 18.52 -12.97
CA GLY A 93 -10.78 18.76 -14.41
C GLY A 93 -10.80 20.23 -14.83
N SER A 94 -10.87 21.17 -13.88
CA SER A 94 -10.74 22.61 -14.15
C SER A 94 -9.29 23.06 -14.43
N VAL A 95 -8.31 22.22 -14.09
CA VAL A 95 -6.88 22.52 -14.25
C VAL A 95 -6.49 22.48 -15.74
N GLY A 96 -6.01 23.62 -16.26
CA GLY A 96 -5.47 23.71 -17.61
C GLY A 96 -4.11 23.01 -17.78
N PRO A 97 -3.59 22.90 -19.01
CA PRO A 97 -2.36 22.16 -19.33
C PRO A 97 -1.08 22.67 -18.63
N TYR A 98 -1.11 23.90 -18.13
CA TYR A 98 -0.02 24.55 -17.39
C TYR A 98 -0.41 24.89 -15.94
N GLY A 99 -1.58 24.48 -15.47
CA GLY A 99 -2.09 24.79 -14.13
C GLY A 99 -1.59 23.85 -13.03
N TYR A 100 -0.34 23.40 -13.12
CA TYR A 100 0.29 22.53 -12.12
C TYR A 100 1.30 23.31 -11.28
N VAL A 101 1.63 22.77 -10.10
CA VAL A 101 2.73 23.25 -9.27
C VAL A 101 3.91 22.28 -9.40
N VAL A 102 5.10 22.82 -9.67
CA VAL A 102 6.34 22.02 -9.69
C VAL A 102 6.72 21.66 -8.25
N SER A 103 6.85 20.37 -7.96
CA SER A 103 7.30 19.89 -6.65
C SER A 103 8.82 19.98 -6.52
N ASP A 104 9.57 19.23 -7.33
CA ASP A 104 11.03 19.19 -7.27
C ASP A 104 11.69 20.27 -8.15
N ALA A 105 12.45 21.17 -7.51
CA ALA A 105 13.26 22.17 -8.19
C ALA A 105 14.39 21.53 -9.01
N ARG A 106 14.67 22.11 -10.19
CA ARG A 106 15.65 21.58 -11.14
C ARG A 106 16.58 22.65 -11.71
N ASP A 107 17.88 22.42 -11.57
CA ASP A 107 18.94 23.25 -12.14
C ASP A 107 20.03 22.37 -12.78
N ALA A 108 20.08 22.35 -14.11
CA ALA A 108 21.06 21.60 -14.88
C ALA A 108 22.17 22.48 -15.49
N THR A 109 22.24 23.77 -15.12
CA THR A 109 23.25 24.73 -15.60
C THR A 109 24.21 25.10 -14.48
N LEU A 110 25.44 25.48 -14.87
CA LEU A 110 26.44 25.94 -13.90
C LEU A 110 26.33 27.45 -13.67
N PRO A 111 26.53 27.95 -12.44
CA PRO A 111 26.71 27.17 -11.21
C PRO A 111 25.38 26.54 -10.74
N PHE A 112 25.43 25.30 -10.24
CA PHE A 112 24.23 24.64 -9.73
C PHE A 112 23.71 25.29 -8.45
N THR A 113 22.40 25.19 -8.23
CA THR A 113 21.69 25.77 -7.09
C THR A 113 21.46 24.75 -5.97
N PRO A 114 21.93 25.00 -4.72
CA PRO A 114 21.57 24.19 -3.56
C PRO A 114 20.05 24.06 -3.40
N GLY A 115 19.55 22.83 -3.27
CA GLY A 115 18.11 22.57 -3.20
C GLY A 115 17.42 22.39 -4.55
N ALA A 116 18.15 22.45 -5.66
CA ALA A 116 17.70 21.99 -6.97
C ALA A 116 18.55 20.81 -7.45
N LEU A 117 17.90 19.77 -7.96
CA LEU A 117 18.60 18.65 -8.60
C LEU A 117 18.76 18.91 -10.09
N ARG A 118 19.56 18.12 -10.79
CA ARG A 118 20.02 18.41 -12.16
C ARG A 118 19.66 17.30 -13.15
N GLY A 119 18.52 16.68 -12.91
CA GLY A 119 18.15 15.39 -13.51
C GLY A 119 16.65 15.19 -13.53
N GLY A 120 16.21 13.94 -13.48
CA GLY A 120 14.80 13.59 -13.52
C GLY A 120 14.37 12.82 -12.28
N SER A 121 13.25 13.22 -11.69
CA SER A 121 12.59 12.53 -10.58
C SER A 121 11.49 11.59 -11.09
N HIS A 122 11.22 10.52 -10.35
CA HIS A 122 10.33 9.42 -10.75
C HIS A 122 9.55 8.84 -9.58
N ARG A 123 8.33 8.37 -9.87
CA ARG A 123 7.48 7.61 -8.94
C ARG A 123 7.35 8.37 -7.62
N HIS A 124 6.80 9.57 -7.74
CA HIS A 124 6.57 10.48 -6.63
C HIS A 124 5.59 9.89 -5.63
N GLU A 125 6.01 9.84 -4.38
CA GLU A 125 5.22 9.34 -3.26
C GLU A 125 5.14 10.44 -2.18
N PRO A 126 3.97 11.06 -1.99
CA PRO A 126 3.74 11.96 -0.87
C PRO A 126 3.97 11.25 0.48
N SER A 127 4.53 11.95 1.46
CA SER A 127 4.59 11.47 2.84
C SER A 127 3.21 11.44 3.50
N GLY A 128 3.09 10.74 4.63
CA GLY A 128 1.83 10.65 5.37
C GLY A 128 1.27 12.02 5.79
N ASP A 129 2.15 12.94 6.20
CA ASP A 129 1.82 14.33 6.53
C ASP A 129 1.61 15.25 5.30
N GLY A 130 1.82 14.75 4.07
CA GLY A 130 1.71 15.52 2.84
C GLY A 130 2.74 16.63 2.64
N GLN A 131 3.74 16.76 3.52
CA GLN A 131 4.75 17.85 3.46
C GLN A 131 5.99 17.49 2.65
N TRP A 132 6.17 16.22 2.31
CA TRP A 132 7.33 15.71 1.60
C TRP A 132 6.92 14.86 0.42
N VAL A 133 7.80 14.79 -0.57
CA VAL A 133 7.67 13.87 -1.70
C VAL A 133 8.96 13.09 -1.83
N GLY A 134 8.89 11.77 -1.80
CA GLY A 134 10.03 10.91 -2.13
C GLY A 134 9.95 10.40 -3.56
N PHE A 135 11.11 10.15 -4.16
CA PHE A 135 11.21 9.71 -5.55
C PHE A 135 12.53 8.99 -5.82
N THR A 136 12.54 8.16 -6.87
CA THR A 136 13.81 7.72 -7.48
C THR A 136 14.30 8.75 -8.49
N TYR A 137 15.61 8.79 -8.72
CA TYR A 137 16.26 9.87 -9.45
C TYR A 137 17.35 9.37 -10.40
N ASN A 138 17.47 10.04 -11.54
CA ASN A 138 18.55 9.89 -12.50
C ASN A 138 19.13 11.25 -12.88
N ASP A 139 20.46 11.35 -12.94
CA ASP A 139 21.18 12.64 -13.05
C ASP A 139 21.63 12.95 -14.48
N GLN A 140 21.29 14.14 -15.01
CA GLN A 140 21.65 14.50 -16.38
C GLN A 140 23.16 14.70 -16.54
N VAL A 141 23.80 15.34 -15.56
CA VAL A 141 25.23 15.64 -15.60
C VAL A 141 26.03 14.34 -15.52
N MET A 142 25.65 13.42 -14.64
CA MET A 142 26.31 12.10 -14.57
C MET A 142 26.01 11.25 -15.79
N LYS A 143 24.85 11.40 -16.43
CA LYS A 143 24.54 10.69 -17.68
C LYS A 143 25.45 11.15 -18.81
N ALA A 144 25.71 12.46 -18.93
CA ALA A 144 26.65 13.01 -19.90
C ALA A 144 28.09 12.50 -19.68
N LEU A 145 28.45 12.14 -18.44
CA LEU A 145 29.74 11.55 -18.09
C LEU A 145 29.77 10.02 -18.14
N LEU A 146 28.69 9.35 -18.55
CA LEU A 146 28.53 7.89 -18.51
C LEU A 146 28.70 7.29 -17.09
N LYS A 147 28.35 8.08 -16.06
CA LYS A 147 28.44 7.75 -14.63
C LYS A 147 27.09 7.75 -13.92
N ASN A 148 25.98 7.89 -14.66
CA ASN A 148 24.65 7.92 -14.06
C ASN A 148 24.31 6.57 -13.41
N LEU A 149 23.83 6.63 -12.18
CA LEU A 149 23.37 5.54 -11.33
C LEU A 149 22.04 6.00 -10.75
N ARG A 150 21.04 5.11 -10.71
CA ARG A 150 19.76 5.45 -10.09
C ARG A 150 19.92 5.54 -8.58
N THR A 151 19.38 6.59 -7.99
CA THR A 151 19.39 6.81 -6.55
C THR A 151 18.03 7.38 -6.09
N ILE A 152 17.91 7.82 -4.85
CA ILE A 152 16.68 8.27 -4.22
C ILE A 152 16.87 9.68 -3.66
N GLY A 153 15.87 10.52 -3.88
CA GLY A 153 15.81 11.87 -3.36
C GLY A 153 14.48 12.15 -2.67
N VAL A 154 14.44 13.32 -2.04
CA VAL A 154 13.22 13.86 -1.43
C VAL A 154 13.12 15.35 -1.72
N THR A 155 11.88 15.82 -1.79
CA THR A 155 11.51 17.23 -1.78
C THR A 155 10.80 17.53 -0.48
N LYS A 156 11.19 18.61 0.19
CA LYS A 156 10.41 19.20 1.29
C LYS A 156 9.59 20.35 0.73
N LEU A 157 8.28 20.19 0.69
CA LEU A 157 7.38 21.17 0.08
C LEU A 157 7.35 22.48 0.89
N GLY A 158 7.16 23.60 0.20
CA GLY A 158 6.99 24.92 0.83
C GLY A 158 8.28 25.67 1.15
N ILE A 159 9.45 25.10 0.84
CA ILE A 159 10.74 25.82 0.84
C ILE A 159 11.08 26.16 -0.61
N PRO A 160 10.84 27.39 -1.10
CA PRO A 160 11.05 27.73 -2.50
C PRO A 160 12.53 27.74 -2.88
N VAL A 161 12.82 27.32 -4.11
CA VAL A 161 14.13 27.41 -4.75
C VAL A 161 13.91 28.02 -6.14
N ASP A 162 14.56 29.16 -6.37
CA ASP A 162 14.56 29.87 -7.64
C ASP A 162 15.84 29.52 -8.41
N VAL A 163 15.70 29.21 -9.69
CA VAL A 163 16.79 28.85 -10.61
C VAL A 163 16.79 29.78 -11.82
N ASP A 164 17.80 29.69 -12.68
CA ASP A 164 17.81 30.47 -13.92
C ASP A 164 16.81 29.92 -14.96
N ASP A 165 16.34 30.78 -15.86
CA ASP A 165 15.34 30.46 -16.89
C ASP A 165 15.90 29.63 -18.08
N THR A 166 17.08 29.01 -17.96
CA THR A 166 17.65 28.21 -19.05
C THR A 166 16.73 27.03 -19.35
N LEU A 167 16.59 26.70 -20.64
CA LEU A 167 15.77 25.59 -21.10
C LEU A 167 16.09 24.29 -20.33
N GLY A 168 15.09 23.79 -19.62
CA GLY A 168 15.15 22.57 -18.81
C GLY A 168 15.27 22.83 -17.31
N ASN A 169 15.59 24.05 -16.88
CA ASN A 169 15.55 24.42 -15.47
C ASN A 169 14.12 24.81 -15.07
N GLN A 170 13.80 24.60 -13.79
CA GLN A 170 12.49 24.88 -13.23
C GLN A 170 12.60 25.20 -11.74
N ASP A 171 11.96 26.29 -11.32
CA ASP A 171 11.72 26.57 -9.91
C ASP A 171 10.88 25.46 -9.26
N GLY A 172 11.00 25.31 -7.95
CA GLY A 172 10.23 24.32 -7.21
C GLY A 172 10.49 24.41 -5.72
N SER A 173 10.22 23.32 -5.02
CA SER A 173 10.55 23.20 -3.60
C SER A 173 11.94 22.56 -3.40
N PHE A 174 12.53 22.82 -2.24
CA PHE A 174 13.87 22.37 -1.88
C PHE A 174 13.99 20.84 -1.96
N THR A 175 14.90 20.39 -2.82
CA THR A 175 15.01 19.00 -3.26
C THR A 175 16.46 18.53 -3.18
N VAL A 176 16.67 17.36 -2.59
CA VAL A 176 17.99 16.79 -2.32
C VAL A 176 18.03 15.29 -2.58
N LEU A 177 19.23 14.75 -2.78
CA LEU A 177 19.45 13.30 -2.69
C LEU A 177 19.63 12.88 -1.25
N VAL A 178 19.11 11.72 -0.87
CA VAL A 178 19.28 11.15 0.48
C VAL A 178 20.06 9.84 0.45
N VAL A 179 20.14 9.18 -0.71
CA VAL A 179 20.87 7.92 -0.88
C VAL A 179 22.15 8.15 -1.67
N LYS A 180 23.27 7.66 -1.13
CA LYS A 180 24.59 7.73 -1.78
C LYS A 180 24.78 6.52 -2.69
N VAL A 181 25.29 6.78 -3.89
CA VAL A 181 25.64 5.76 -4.88
C VAL A 181 27.08 5.93 -5.35
N LYS A 182 27.75 4.80 -5.59
CA LYS A 182 29.14 4.74 -6.05
C LYS A 182 29.27 3.75 -7.21
N PRO A 183 30.14 3.98 -8.21
CA PRO A 183 30.38 2.98 -9.25
C PRO A 183 30.73 1.61 -8.66
N GLN A 184 30.16 0.53 -9.22
CA GLN A 184 30.34 -0.83 -8.69
C GLN A 184 31.82 -1.22 -8.54
N ALA A 185 32.67 -0.80 -9.47
CA ALA A 185 34.11 -1.09 -9.44
C ALA A 185 34.85 -0.44 -8.26
N GLU A 186 34.26 0.56 -7.63
CA GLU A 186 34.84 1.29 -6.50
C GLU A 186 34.24 0.86 -5.15
N ILE A 187 33.23 -0.01 -5.15
CA ILE A 187 32.60 -0.53 -3.93
C ILE A 187 33.56 -1.48 -3.24
N THR A 188 33.73 -1.30 -1.93
CA THR A 188 34.44 -2.26 -1.09
C THR A 188 33.50 -3.44 -0.78
N PRO A 189 33.82 -4.69 -1.18
CA PRO A 189 32.97 -5.83 -0.88
C PRO A 189 32.70 -5.98 0.62
N GLY A 190 31.43 -6.17 0.98
CA GLY A 190 30.97 -6.26 2.37
C GLY A 190 30.68 -4.93 3.06
N SER A 191 30.92 -3.79 2.40
CA SER A 191 30.45 -2.48 2.87
C SER A 191 28.94 -2.28 2.59
N ASP A 192 28.39 -1.20 3.14
CA ASP A 192 27.03 -0.73 2.88
C ASP A 192 26.95 0.19 1.64
N ASP A 193 28.04 0.32 0.88
CA ASP A 193 28.02 1.05 -0.39
C ASP A 193 27.12 0.33 -1.40
N ILE A 194 26.40 1.13 -2.18
CA ILE A 194 25.53 0.66 -3.25
C ILE A 194 25.87 1.37 -4.55
N PHE A 195 25.58 0.73 -5.67
CA PHE A 195 25.69 1.35 -7.00
C PHE A 195 24.32 1.63 -7.63
N GLN A 196 23.24 1.35 -6.92
CA GLN A 196 21.87 1.68 -7.30
C GLN A 196 20.95 1.64 -6.08
N GLY A 197 20.07 2.63 -5.93
CA GLY A 197 18.90 2.58 -5.05
C GLY A 197 17.60 2.63 -5.87
N SER A 198 16.63 1.78 -5.59
CA SER A 198 15.33 1.76 -6.27
C SER A 198 14.22 1.18 -5.39
N ASP A 199 13.00 1.10 -5.93
CA ASP A 199 11.89 0.34 -5.34
C ASP A 199 11.55 0.78 -3.91
N ASP A 200 11.48 2.09 -3.70
CA ASP A 200 11.47 2.72 -2.39
C ASP A 200 10.06 3.03 -1.85
N ALA A 201 9.96 3.26 -0.53
CA ALA A 201 8.76 3.78 0.10
C ALA A 201 9.09 4.59 1.36
N TRP A 202 8.19 5.51 1.74
CA TRP A 202 8.20 6.09 3.09
C TRP A 202 8.05 4.99 4.15
N VAL A 203 8.77 5.12 5.27
CA VAL A 203 8.59 4.26 6.45
C VAL A 203 7.55 4.90 7.35
N GLY A 204 6.40 4.25 7.49
CA GLY A 204 5.30 4.78 8.30
C GLY A 204 4.73 6.10 7.79
N GLU A 205 3.71 6.57 8.49
CA GLU A 205 3.13 7.89 8.30
C GLU A 205 4.08 8.99 8.81
N ASN A 206 4.71 8.76 9.96
CA ASN A 206 5.56 9.73 10.66
C ASN A 206 7.05 9.36 10.67
N GLY A 207 7.43 8.27 9.99
CA GLY A 207 8.71 7.60 10.23
C GLY A 207 8.56 6.31 11.03
N TYR A 208 9.67 5.82 11.58
CA TYR A 208 9.67 4.76 12.59
C TYR A 208 10.05 5.32 13.96
N GLN A 209 9.63 4.61 15.01
CA GLN A 209 9.98 4.97 16.39
C GLN A 209 11.33 4.35 16.79
N LYS A 210 12.25 5.18 17.30
CA LYS A 210 13.53 4.73 17.87
C LYS A 210 13.31 4.11 19.26
N PRO A 211 14.29 3.36 19.80
CA PRO A 211 14.19 2.76 21.14
C PRO A 211 13.97 3.77 22.27
N ASP A 212 14.35 5.04 22.08
CA ASP A 212 14.12 6.13 23.05
C ASP A 212 12.71 6.77 22.94
N GLY A 213 11.88 6.28 22.02
CA GLY A 213 10.52 6.75 21.78
C GLY A 213 10.43 7.91 20.78
N SER A 214 11.54 8.48 20.32
CA SER A 214 11.54 9.54 19.31
C SER A 214 11.21 9.02 17.91
N TRP A 215 10.63 9.86 17.06
CA TRP A 215 10.32 9.54 15.66
C TRP A 215 11.47 9.87 14.72
N GLN A 216 11.68 9.01 13.72
CA GLN A 216 12.67 9.20 12.66
C GLN A 216 12.03 9.05 11.30
N ARG A 217 11.92 10.17 10.57
CA ARG A 217 11.54 10.15 9.16
C ARG A 217 12.57 9.35 8.38
N ALA A 218 12.09 8.42 7.56
CA ALA A 218 12.96 7.56 6.77
C ALA A 218 12.29 7.06 5.49
N ARG A 219 13.12 6.66 4.52
CA ARG A 219 12.69 5.85 3.37
C ARG A 219 13.39 4.50 3.40
N ALA A 220 12.65 3.44 3.08
CA ALA A 220 13.18 2.10 2.86
C ALA A 220 13.25 1.82 1.36
N PHE A 221 14.24 1.05 0.92
CA PHE A 221 14.50 0.84 -0.50
C PHE A 221 15.31 -0.42 -0.79
N ILE A 222 15.36 -0.82 -2.06
CA ILE A 222 16.25 -1.88 -2.55
C ILE A 222 17.57 -1.26 -3.02
N GLY A 223 18.66 -1.68 -2.39
CA GLY A 223 20.02 -1.29 -2.75
C GLY A 223 20.75 -2.42 -3.47
N ARG A 224 21.43 -2.11 -4.59
CA ARG A 224 22.34 -3.04 -5.27
C ARG A 224 23.75 -2.88 -4.73
N THR A 225 24.25 -3.91 -4.07
CA THR A 225 25.53 -3.90 -3.35
C THR A 225 26.42 -5.07 -3.77
N VAL A 226 27.64 -5.11 -3.22
CA VAL A 226 28.60 -6.20 -3.36
C VAL A 226 28.86 -6.80 -1.97
N PRO A 227 28.25 -7.95 -1.62
CA PRO A 227 28.51 -8.61 -0.34
C PRO A 227 29.97 -9.05 -0.18
N ALA A 228 30.37 -9.42 1.05
CA ALA A 228 31.72 -9.91 1.33
C ALA A 228 32.09 -11.19 0.55
N THR A 229 31.08 -11.98 0.18
CA THR A 229 31.23 -13.18 -0.68
C THR A 229 31.57 -12.84 -2.14
N GLY A 230 31.53 -11.56 -2.52
CA GLY A 230 31.59 -11.11 -3.91
C GLY A 230 30.25 -11.27 -4.64
N GLY A 231 30.22 -10.80 -5.89
CA GLY A 231 29.02 -10.76 -6.73
C GLY A 231 28.08 -9.59 -6.39
N VAL A 232 27.04 -9.40 -7.20
CA VAL A 232 26.00 -8.38 -6.96
C VAL A 232 24.86 -9.02 -6.19
N ARG A 233 24.32 -8.29 -5.20
CA ARG A 233 23.13 -8.67 -4.43
C ARG A 233 22.20 -7.48 -4.27
N ASN A 234 20.91 -7.73 -4.36
CA ASN A 234 19.89 -6.77 -3.95
C ASN A 234 19.52 -7.01 -2.48
N GLU A 235 19.50 -5.94 -1.69
CA GLU A 235 19.22 -5.98 -0.25
C GLU A 235 18.28 -4.85 0.13
N VAL A 236 17.62 -4.98 1.27
CA VAL A 236 16.82 -3.92 1.86
C VAL A 236 17.74 -2.96 2.61
N TYR A 237 17.55 -1.68 2.36
CA TYR A 237 18.21 -0.57 3.03
C TYR A 237 17.17 0.39 3.59
N ILE A 238 17.62 1.21 4.53
CA ILE A 238 16.86 2.36 5.04
C ILE A 238 17.77 3.58 5.08
N VAL A 239 17.18 4.75 4.85
CA VAL A 239 17.82 6.05 5.04
C VAL A 239 17.02 6.91 6.01
N ASP A 240 17.66 7.31 7.11
CA ASP A 240 17.16 8.30 8.04
C ASP A 240 17.35 9.69 7.44
N ILE A 241 16.29 10.50 7.43
CA ILE A 241 16.27 11.82 6.80
C ILE A 241 16.16 12.88 7.90
N PRO A 242 17.05 13.89 7.94
CA PRO A 242 16.96 14.99 8.90
C PRO A 242 15.79 15.91 8.56
N GLU A 243 15.22 16.56 9.56
CA GLU A 243 14.11 17.51 9.36
C GLU A 243 14.57 18.76 8.58
N ASP A 244 15.79 19.24 8.84
CA ASP A 244 16.44 20.28 8.06
C ASP A 244 17.31 19.64 6.97
N ILE A 245 16.85 19.74 5.72
CA ILE A 245 17.57 19.24 4.54
C ILE A 245 18.38 20.33 3.84
N THR A 246 18.41 21.56 4.35
CA THR A 246 19.05 22.71 3.70
C THR A 246 20.55 22.82 4.00
N VAL A 247 21.04 22.03 4.96
CA VAL A 247 22.43 22.04 5.41
C VAL A 247 23.21 20.93 4.71
N PRO A 248 24.27 21.24 3.94
CA PRO A 248 25.12 20.23 3.30
C PRO A 248 25.76 19.28 4.32
N GLY A 249 25.75 17.98 3.99
CA GLY A 249 26.45 16.96 4.77
C GLY A 249 27.96 16.96 4.54
N PRO A 250 28.70 16.10 5.27
CA PRO A 250 30.15 16.00 5.16
C PRO A 250 30.63 15.40 3.83
N ASP A 251 29.74 14.77 3.06
CA ASP A 251 30.08 14.04 1.83
C ASP A 251 30.23 14.94 0.60
N GLY A 252 29.70 16.17 0.64
CA GLY A 252 29.80 17.13 -0.46
C GLY A 252 28.60 18.09 -0.57
N PRO A 253 28.55 18.90 -1.64
CA PRO A 253 27.49 19.87 -1.86
C PRO A 253 26.14 19.22 -2.21
N LEU A 254 25.03 19.87 -1.79
CA LEU A 254 23.66 19.39 -1.97
C LEU A 254 23.20 19.38 -3.44
N GLU A 255 23.82 20.23 -4.26
CA GLU A 255 23.64 20.39 -5.70
C GLU A 255 24.66 19.58 -6.52
N GLY A 256 25.66 19.03 -5.82
CA GLY A 256 26.77 18.28 -6.40
C GLY A 256 27.75 19.15 -7.18
N THR A 257 28.59 18.52 -8.00
CA THR A 257 29.56 19.25 -8.84
C THR A 257 29.42 18.86 -10.31
N ALA A 258 30.20 19.50 -11.18
CA ALA A 258 30.27 19.15 -12.60
C ALA A 258 30.71 17.68 -12.84
N THR A 259 31.28 17.00 -11.84
CA THR A 259 31.83 15.64 -11.98
C THR A 259 31.38 14.64 -10.93
N THR A 260 30.64 15.07 -9.90
CA THR A 260 30.17 14.21 -8.79
C THR A 260 28.69 14.45 -8.53
N PHE A 261 27.98 13.40 -8.12
CA PHE A 261 26.57 13.48 -7.71
C PHE A 261 26.31 14.57 -6.65
N PRO A 262 25.07 15.09 -6.57
CA PRO A 262 24.58 15.76 -5.38
C PRO A 262 24.69 14.86 -4.15
N MET A 263 25.02 15.42 -2.99
CA MET A 263 25.29 14.67 -1.77
C MET A 263 24.24 14.93 -0.67
N PRO A 264 24.02 13.99 0.25
CA PRO A 264 22.97 14.13 1.24
C PRO A 264 23.16 15.26 2.25
N PRO A 265 22.05 15.76 2.85
CA PRO A 265 22.10 16.72 3.95
C PRO A 265 22.81 16.20 5.20
N ALA A 266 23.28 17.13 6.03
CA ALA A 266 23.87 16.82 7.33
C ALA A 266 22.88 16.06 8.23
N GLY A 267 23.33 14.95 8.81
CA GLY A 267 22.48 14.09 9.65
C GLY A 267 21.76 12.97 8.90
N THR A 268 21.90 12.88 7.56
CA THR A 268 21.38 11.75 6.79
C THR A 268 22.17 10.48 7.11
N VAL A 269 21.48 9.37 7.42
CA VAL A 269 22.11 8.08 7.77
C VAL A 269 21.52 6.96 6.94
N GLN A 270 22.33 6.41 6.02
CA GLN A 270 21.99 5.24 5.22
C GLN A 270 22.56 3.97 5.87
N ARG A 271 21.76 2.90 5.96
CA ARG A 271 22.19 1.60 6.50
C ARG A 271 21.55 0.42 5.77
N ARG A 272 22.30 -0.68 5.66
CA ARG A 272 21.80 -1.97 5.17
C ARG A 272 20.99 -2.67 6.26
N LEU A 273 19.84 -3.25 5.91
CA LEU A 273 19.00 -3.99 6.85
C LEU A 273 19.09 -5.51 6.65
N THR A 274 19.33 -5.99 5.43
CA THR A 274 19.41 -7.43 5.14
C THR A 274 20.77 -7.86 4.61
N TYR A 275 21.17 -9.09 4.94
CA TYR A 275 22.40 -9.74 4.47
C TYR A 275 22.06 -11.13 3.93
N SER A 276 21.36 -11.19 2.81
CA SER A 276 20.69 -12.38 2.33
C SER A 276 21.53 -13.24 1.36
N ALA A 277 21.21 -14.54 1.35
CA ALA A 277 21.78 -15.49 0.38
C ALA A 277 21.13 -15.40 -1.01
N SER A 278 19.97 -14.74 -1.13
CA SER A 278 19.20 -14.55 -2.37
C SER A 278 18.69 -13.11 -2.46
N ASP A 279 18.42 -12.62 -3.67
CA ASP A 279 18.03 -11.23 -3.88
C ASP A 279 16.74 -10.88 -3.14
N CYS A 280 16.79 -9.76 -2.42
CA CYS A 280 15.61 -9.02 -2.00
C CYS A 280 15.09 -8.18 -3.17
N GLY A 281 13.79 -7.96 -3.27
CA GLY A 281 13.24 -7.18 -4.37
C GLY A 281 11.78 -6.82 -4.19
N GLY A 282 11.15 -6.47 -5.32
CA GLY A 282 9.83 -5.88 -5.35
C GLY A 282 9.85 -4.43 -4.86
N ILE A 283 8.82 -3.68 -5.25
CA ILE A 283 8.55 -2.36 -4.69
C ILE A 283 8.34 -2.51 -3.18
N ILE A 284 9.19 -1.86 -2.37
CA ILE A 284 9.06 -1.84 -0.92
C ILE A 284 7.70 -1.22 -0.55
N ARG A 285 7.08 -1.76 0.49
CA ARG A 285 5.94 -1.15 1.18
C ARG A 285 6.13 -1.21 2.68
N CYS A 286 5.82 -0.13 3.38
CA CYS A 286 5.94 -0.06 4.83
C CYS A 286 4.56 0.03 5.48
N SER A 287 4.41 -0.53 6.68
CA SER A 287 3.19 -0.38 7.48
C SER A 287 3.02 1.09 7.90
N LEU A 288 1.78 1.55 8.06
CA LEU A 288 1.49 2.95 8.41
C LEU A 288 2.05 3.34 9.80
N ASP A 289 2.10 2.40 10.74
CA ASP A 289 2.69 2.59 12.06
C ASP A 289 4.24 2.64 12.05
N GLY A 290 4.87 2.41 10.89
CA GLY A 290 6.31 2.44 10.73
C GLY A 290 7.06 1.28 11.40
N LYS A 291 6.39 0.20 11.81
CA LYS A 291 7.05 -0.95 12.44
C LYS A 291 7.66 -1.93 11.45
N TRP A 292 7.14 -2.01 10.23
CA TRP A 292 7.48 -3.08 9.30
C TRP A 292 7.76 -2.58 7.88
N ILE A 293 8.76 -3.19 7.24
CA ILE A 293 9.13 -3.01 5.85
C ILE A 293 8.91 -4.35 5.14
N ALA A 294 7.99 -4.39 4.18
CA ALA A 294 7.69 -5.56 3.37
C ALA A 294 8.45 -5.55 2.04
N PHE A 295 8.95 -6.73 1.67
CA PHE A 295 9.74 -6.95 0.45
C PHE A 295 9.60 -8.40 -0.05
N THR A 296 10.04 -8.68 -1.28
CA THR A 296 10.08 -10.05 -1.81
C THR A 296 11.46 -10.66 -1.62
N ARG A 297 11.52 -11.94 -1.27
CA ARG A 297 12.75 -12.74 -1.25
C ARG A 297 12.43 -14.20 -1.46
N ALA A 298 13.21 -14.88 -2.30
CA ALA A 298 13.02 -16.30 -2.62
C ALA A 298 11.57 -16.66 -3.06
N GLY A 299 10.90 -15.75 -3.78
CA GLY A 299 9.55 -15.95 -4.29
C GLY A 299 8.43 -15.78 -3.26
N GLN A 300 8.71 -15.31 -2.04
CA GLN A 300 7.70 -15.03 -1.01
C GLN A 300 7.83 -13.61 -0.49
N ILE A 301 6.82 -13.13 0.25
CA ILE A 301 6.88 -11.86 0.97
C ILE A 301 7.54 -12.07 2.33
N TRP A 302 8.41 -11.13 2.68
CA TRP A 302 9.09 -11.05 3.96
C TRP A 302 8.89 -9.65 4.56
N ILE A 303 8.96 -9.56 5.88
CA ILE A 303 8.98 -8.29 6.63
C ILE A 303 10.25 -8.16 7.46
N ILE A 304 10.70 -6.92 7.68
CA ILE A 304 11.80 -6.59 8.60
C ILE A 304 11.49 -5.29 9.34
N SER A 305 11.96 -5.16 10.57
CA SER A 305 11.86 -3.90 11.31
C SER A 305 12.82 -2.83 10.76
N PRO A 306 12.44 -1.54 10.70
CA PRO A 306 13.36 -0.43 10.43
C PRO A 306 14.57 -0.36 11.37
N LEU A 307 14.46 -0.96 12.56
CA LEU A 307 15.54 -1.07 13.55
C LEU A 307 16.56 -2.16 13.21
N GLY A 308 16.30 -2.99 12.19
CA GLY A 308 17.10 -4.15 11.82
C GLY A 308 16.59 -5.45 12.46
N GLY A 309 17.49 -6.42 12.62
CA GLY A 309 17.15 -7.77 13.08
C GLY A 309 16.91 -8.75 11.93
N ASP A 310 16.40 -9.94 12.27
CA ASP A 310 16.17 -11.00 11.29
C ASP A 310 14.86 -10.77 10.52
N PRO A 311 14.86 -10.83 9.18
CA PRO A 311 13.62 -10.80 8.41
C PRO A 311 12.75 -12.03 8.67
N ILE A 312 11.44 -11.81 8.70
CA ILE A 312 10.43 -12.84 8.94
C ILE A 312 9.69 -13.12 7.62
N GLN A 313 9.59 -14.39 7.22
CA GLN A 313 8.80 -14.78 6.06
C GLN A 313 7.33 -14.73 6.47
N VAL A 314 6.51 -13.95 5.75
CA VAL A 314 5.08 -13.83 6.07
C VAL A 314 4.21 -14.69 5.17
N THR A 315 4.59 -14.94 3.92
CA THR A 315 3.82 -15.82 3.03
C THR A 315 4.52 -17.15 2.81
N SER A 316 3.74 -18.23 2.71
CA SER A 316 4.23 -19.55 2.27
C SER A 316 3.31 -20.15 1.20
N LEU A 317 3.06 -19.37 0.15
CA LEU A 317 2.16 -19.76 -0.94
C LEU A 317 2.82 -20.72 -1.91
N ALA A 318 2.03 -21.63 -2.50
CA ALA A 318 2.53 -22.62 -3.47
C ALA A 318 3.12 -21.97 -4.74
N ALA A 319 2.55 -20.86 -5.19
CA ALA A 319 3.11 -20.02 -6.24
C ALA A 319 3.81 -18.78 -5.66
N SER A 320 4.71 -18.17 -6.43
CA SER A 320 5.45 -16.99 -5.98
C SER A 320 4.53 -15.83 -5.63
N ALA A 321 4.75 -15.22 -4.47
CA ALA A 321 4.08 -14.02 -4.02
C ALA A 321 4.87 -12.76 -4.40
N SER A 322 4.17 -11.70 -4.78
CA SER A 322 4.77 -10.43 -5.20
C SER A 322 3.86 -9.24 -4.92
N LYS A 323 4.36 -8.01 -5.15
CA LYS A 323 3.61 -6.75 -5.02
C LYS A 323 2.93 -6.63 -3.65
N PRO A 324 3.70 -6.67 -2.55
CA PRO A 324 3.12 -6.53 -1.22
C PRO A 324 2.39 -5.18 -1.12
N TRP A 325 1.31 -5.14 -0.36
CA TRP A 325 0.62 -3.91 0.05
C TRP A 325 0.05 -4.11 1.46
N TRP A 326 0.21 -3.11 2.33
CA TRP A 326 -0.29 -3.20 3.69
C TRP A 326 -1.78 -2.87 3.76
N ASP A 327 -2.49 -3.63 4.58
CA ASP A 327 -3.74 -3.16 5.14
C ASP A 327 -3.50 -1.92 6.03
N PRO A 328 -4.43 -0.93 6.10
CA PRO A 328 -4.26 0.25 6.93
C PRO A 328 -4.06 -0.04 8.43
N THR A 329 -4.58 -1.14 8.97
CA THR A 329 -4.35 -1.54 10.38
C THR A 329 -2.92 -2.03 10.61
N GLY A 330 -2.26 -2.52 9.56
CA GLY A 330 -0.94 -3.15 9.65
C GLY A 330 -0.97 -4.62 10.09
N GLU A 331 -2.15 -5.22 10.26
CA GLU A 331 -2.32 -6.60 10.71
C GLU A 331 -2.30 -7.61 9.57
N TYR A 332 -2.62 -7.14 8.35
CA TYR A 332 -2.64 -7.95 7.15
C TYR A 332 -1.78 -7.38 6.03
N LEU A 333 -1.32 -8.28 5.16
CA LEU A 333 -0.61 -7.93 3.94
C LEU A 333 -1.30 -8.55 2.73
N TYR A 334 -1.57 -7.72 1.72
CA TYR A 334 -2.01 -8.16 0.41
C TYR A 334 -0.84 -8.45 -0.50
N CYS A 335 -0.97 -9.49 -1.32
CA CYS A 335 0.00 -9.81 -2.35
C CYS A 335 -0.67 -10.42 -3.59
N VAL A 336 0.07 -10.47 -4.69
CA VAL A 336 -0.35 -11.18 -5.90
C VAL A 336 0.39 -12.52 -6.00
N SER A 337 -0.39 -13.59 -6.12
CA SER A 337 0.09 -14.96 -6.34
C SER A 337 -0.97 -15.78 -7.10
N ASP A 338 -0.55 -16.67 -8.00
CA ASP A 338 -1.46 -17.53 -8.79
C ASP A 338 -2.58 -16.73 -9.50
N ASN A 339 -2.23 -15.61 -10.15
CA ASN A 339 -3.18 -14.70 -10.81
C ASN A 339 -4.30 -14.11 -9.91
N SER A 340 -4.15 -14.21 -8.60
CA SER A 340 -5.10 -13.73 -7.60
C SER A 340 -4.46 -12.77 -6.61
N ILE A 341 -5.29 -11.95 -5.98
CA ILE A 341 -4.96 -11.22 -4.76
C ILE A 341 -5.16 -12.17 -3.57
N TRP A 342 -4.19 -12.17 -2.66
CA TRP A 342 -4.22 -12.90 -1.40
C TRP A 342 -4.03 -11.95 -0.23
N ARG A 343 -4.69 -12.21 0.89
CA ARG A 343 -4.50 -11.53 2.18
C ARG A 343 -3.79 -12.50 3.12
N THR A 344 -2.84 -12.02 3.92
CA THR A 344 -2.05 -12.84 4.85
C THR A 344 -2.00 -12.16 6.21
N ASN A 345 -2.28 -12.90 7.30
CA ASN A 345 -2.11 -12.42 8.67
C ASN A 345 -0.61 -12.22 8.95
N VAL A 346 -0.22 -11.03 9.41
CA VAL A 346 1.17 -10.67 9.73
C VAL A 346 1.36 -10.20 11.17
N ILE A 347 0.39 -10.46 12.05
CA ILE A 347 0.46 -10.16 13.49
C ILE A 347 1.47 -11.10 14.15
N VAL A 348 2.65 -10.58 14.48
CA VAL A 348 3.72 -11.38 15.10
C VAL A 348 3.27 -11.87 16.49
N GLY A 349 3.21 -13.20 16.66
CA GLY A 349 2.79 -13.85 17.90
C GLY A 349 1.36 -14.41 17.86
N ASP A 350 0.60 -14.08 16.81
CA ASP A 350 -0.71 -14.68 16.53
C ASP A 350 -0.56 -16.16 16.11
N PRO A 351 -1.38 -17.09 16.64
CA PRO A 351 -1.41 -18.49 16.19
C PRO A 351 -1.60 -18.68 14.68
N ASP A 352 -2.30 -17.76 14.01
CA ASP A 352 -2.58 -17.75 12.58
C ASP A 352 -1.60 -16.87 11.78
N PHE A 353 -0.48 -16.46 12.37
CA PHE A 353 0.56 -15.75 11.64
C PHE A 353 0.97 -16.51 10.37
N GLY A 354 0.96 -15.81 9.24
CA GLY A 354 1.30 -16.34 7.92
C GLY A 354 0.21 -17.17 7.26
N VAL A 355 -0.95 -17.34 7.89
CA VAL A 355 -2.14 -17.90 7.24
C VAL A 355 -2.58 -16.94 6.15
N SER A 356 -2.71 -17.47 4.93
CA SER A 356 -3.10 -16.72 3.75
C SER A 356 -4.46 -17.19 3.22
N GLU A 357 -5.31 -16.24 2.87
CA GLU A 357 -6.57 -16.49 2.18
C GLU A 357 -6.60 -15.78 0.82
N ARG A 358 -7.36 -16.36 -0.11
CA ARG A 358 -7.48 -15.83 -1.46
C ARG A 358 -8.68 -14.90 -1.54
N ILE A 359 -8.48 -13.70 -2.09
CA ILE A 359 -9.51 -12.66 -2.22
C ILE A 359 -10.19 -12.68 -3.58
N THR A 360 -9.43 -12.88 -4.67
CA THR A 360 -9.99 -12.88 -6.03
C THR A 360 -9.98 -14.27 -6.66
N ASP A 361 -11.06 -14.62 -7.37
CA ASP A 361 -11.16 -15.87 -8.14
C ASP A 361 -10.15 -15.89 -9.32
N PRO A 362 -9.23 -16.87 -9.39
CA PRO A 362 -8.26 -16.98 -10.49
C PRO A 362 -8.90 -17.42 -11.81
N THR A 363 -10.10 -17.99 -11.78
CA THR A 363 -10.78 -18.55 -12.95
C THR A 363 -11.52 -17.49 -13.78
N LEU A 364 -11.88 -16.35 -13.17
CA LEU A 364 -12.55 -15.26 -13.87
C LEU A 364 -11.66 -14.64 -14.95
N TYR A 365 -10.33 -14.67 -14.77
CA TYR A 365 -9.37 -14.07 -15.70
C TYR A 365 -8.10 -14.92 -15.85
N PRO A 366 -8.20 -16.08 -16.53
CA PRO A 366 -7.11 -17.04 -16.58
C PRO A 366 -5.87 -16.44 -17.27
N GLY A 367 -4.72 -16.56 -16.59
CA GLY A 367 -3.43 -16.06 -17.07
C GLY A 367 -3.29 -14.53 -17.08
N ARG A 368 -4.19 -13.79 -16.41
CA ARG A 368 -4.15 -12.33 -16.29
C ARG A 368 -4.00 -11.93 -14.82
N ALA A 369 -2.76 -11.83 -14.35
CA ALA A 369 -2.49 -11.43 -12.98
C ALA A 369 -2.89 -9.97 -12.70
N PRO A 370 -3.41 -9.67 -11.50
CA PRO A 370 -3.54 -8.31 -10.99
C PRO A 370 -2.20 -7.56 -10.96
N ASP A 371 -2.25 -6.26 -11.19
CA ASP A 371 -1.12 -5.35 -11.08
C ASP A 371 -1.54 -3.98 -10.54
N ALA A 372 -0.55 -3.17 -10.14
CA ALA A 372 -0.74 -1.82 -9.61
C ALA A 372 -1.83 -1.73 -8.53
N LEU A 373 -1.77 -2.63 -7.55
CA LEU A 373 -2.70 -2.64 -6.42
C LEU A 373 -2.65 -1.29 -5.69
N CYS A 374 -3.79 -0.83 -5.20
CA CYS A 374 -3.90 0.23 -4.22
C CYS A 374 -5.05 -0.09 -3.27
N VAL A 375 -4.74 -0.10 -1.97
CA VAL A 375 -5.72 -0.32 -0.90
C VAL A 375 -6.31 1.03 -0.51
N ALA A 376 -7.63 1.07 -0.35
CA ALA A 376 -8.34 2.26 0.10
C ALA A 376 -7.92 2.63 1.54
N PRO A 377 -7.85 3.93 1.90
CA PRO A 377 -7.49 4.37 3.24
C PRO A 377 -8.33 3.76 4.39
N ASP A 378 -9.58 3.39 4.12
CA ASP A 378 -10.50 2.73 5.07
C ASP A 378 -10.32 1.20 5.15
N GLY A 379 -9.47 0.62 4.31
CA GLY A 379 -9.24 -0.84 4.27
C GLY A 379 -10.39 -1.64 3.67
N GLN A 380 -11.41 -1.02 3.06
CA GLN A 380 -12.59 -1.73 2.56
C GLN A 380 -12.45 -2.18 1.10
N TRP A 381 -11.56 -1.57 0.33
CA TRP A 381 -11.43 -1.84 -1.10
C TRP A 381 -9.98 -1.98 -1.56
N ILE A 382 -9.75 -2.87 -2.52
CA ILE A 382 -8.51 -2.93 -3.29
C ILE A 382 -8.85 -2.61 -4.73
N ALA A 383 -8.31 -1.50 -5.23
CA ALA A 383 -8.26 -1.24 -6.66
C ALA A 383 -7.00 -1.88 -7.27
N PHE A 384 -7.12 -2.40 -8.47
CA PHE A 384 -6.02 -3.00 -9.21
C PHE A 384 -6.31 -2.91 -10.70
N ASN A 385 -5.29 -3.04 -11.52
CA ASN A 385 -5.50 -3.20 -12.96
C ASN A 385 -5.21 -4.64 -13.40
N ARG A 386 -5.82 -5.02 -14.52
CA ARG A 386 -5.61 -6.33 -15.13
C ARG A 386 -5.77 -6.20 -16.63
N SER A 387 -4.91 -6.89 -17.37
CA SER A 387 -4.99 -6.92 -18.83
C SER A 387 -6.22 -7.69 -19.30
N LEU A 388 -7.07 -7.03 -20.10
CA LEU A 388 -8.32 -7.54 -20.63
C LEU A 388 -8.33 -7.41 -22.15
N ASN A 389 -8.82 -8.44 -22.85
CA ASN A 389 -9.09 -8.36 -24.28
C ASN A 389 -10.44 -7.67 -24.48
N ARG A 390 -10.46 -6.56 -25.23
CA ARG A 390 -11.68 -5.80 -25.54
C ARG A 390 -12.65 -6.56 -26.46
N GLY A 391 -12.22 -7.69 -27.02
CA GLY A 391 -13.01 -8.54 -27.93
C GLY A 391 -12.63 -8.39 -29.41
N ASP A 392 -11.77 -7.42 -29.74
CA ASP A 392 -11.25 -7.16 -31.09
C ASP A 392 -9.76 -7.51 -31.23
N GLY A 393 -9.19 -8.19 -30.23
CA GLY A 393 -7.77 -8.52 -30.16
C GLY A 393 -6.90 -7.43 -29.54
N VAL A 394 -7.46 -6.26 -29.23
CA VAL A 394 -6.76 -5.21 -28.47
C VAL A 394 -6.85 -5.52 -26.98
N TYR A 395 -5.68 -5.53 -26.33
CA TYR A 395 -5.58 -5.67 -24.88
C TYR A 395 -5.44 -4.29 -24.23
N LEU A 396 -6.21 -4.08 -23.17
CA LEU A 396 -6.19 -2.88 -22.34
C LEU A 396 -6.00 -3.27 -20.88
N ASN A 397 -5.39 -2.39 -20.09
CA ASN A 397 -5.34 -2.57 -18.64
C ASN A 397 -6.60 -1.93 -18.04
N GLN A 398 -7.56 -2.78 -17.70
CA GLN A 398 -8.82 -2.37 -17.08
C GLN A 398 -8.62 -2.19 -15.58
N VAL A 399 -9.20 -1.13 -15.02
CA VAL A 399 -9.28 -0.95 -13.56
C VAL A 399 -10.43 -1.81 -13.02
N PHE A 400 -10.11 -2.57 -11.97
CA PHE A 400 -11.02 -3.37 -11.17
C PHE A 400 -10.97 -2.90 -9.73
N ILE A 401 -12.06 -3.14 -9.00
CA ILE A 401 -12.09 -3.06 -7.55
C ILE A 401 -12.56 -4.40 -7.01
N VAL A 402 -12.05 -4.79 -5.86
CA VAL A 402 -12.56 -5.90 -5.06
C VAL A 402 -12.73 -5.43 -3.63
N ALA A 403 -13.84 -5.82 -3.02
CA ALA A 403 -14.14 -5.52 -1.65
C ALA A 403 -13.29 -6.41 -0.73
N ILE A 404 -12.76 -5.83 0.34
CA ILE A 404 -12.14 -6.54 1.46
C ILE A 404 -13.28 -6.75 2.45
N ARG A 405 -13.53 -8.01 2.83
CA ARG A 405 -14.61 -8.42 3.75
C ARG A 405 -14.80 -7.41 4.89
N LYS A 406 -16.04 -6.99 5.15
CA LYS A 406 -16.38 -6.08 6.22
C LYS A 406 -16.41 -6.85 7.53
N VAL A 407 -15.42 -6.59 8.38
CA VAL A 407 -15.38 -7.22 9.70
C VAL A 407 -16.34 -6.48 10.61
N ALA A 408 -17.31 -7.20 11.15
CA ALA A 408 -18.24 -6.75 12.17
C ALA A 408 -17.95 -7.51 13.47
N VAL A 409 -18.54 -7.05 14.57
CA VAL A 409 -18.51 -7.79 15.82
C VAL A 409 -19.75 -8.66 15.91
N LEU A 410 -19.58 -9.90 16.37
CA LEU A 410 -20.71 -10.75 16.75
C LEU A 410 -20.84 -10.68 18.28
N ASP A 411 -22.07 -10.76 18.78
CA ASP A 411 -22.33 -11.11 20.17
C ASP A 411 -23.21 -12.37 20.21
N ILE A 412 -22.66 -13.46 20.74
CA ILE A 412 -23.38 -14.72 20.89
C ILE A 412 -24.08 -14.71 22.24
N LYS A 413 -25.41 -14.78 22.22
CA LYS A 413 -26.29 -14.57 23.38
C LYS A 413 -26.21 -13.15 23.96
N PRO A 414 -26.68 -12.14 23.20
CA PRO A 414 -26.75 -10.77 23.72
C PRO A 414 -27.40 -10.67 25.10
N GLY A 415 -26.66 -10.06 26.04
CA GLY A 415 -27.05 -9.90 27.44
C GLY A 415 -26.55 -10.98 28.41
N ASP A 416 -25.96 -12.07 27.91
CA ASP A 416 -25.30 -13.11 28.71
C ASP A 416 -23.79 -13.11 28.43
N CYS A 417 -22.96 -13.31 29.45
CA CYS A 417 -21.53 -13.59 29.27
C CYS A 417 -20.98 -14.37 30.48
N PRO A 418 -20.12 -15.40 30.30
CA PRO A 418 -19.61 -15.93 29.03
C PRO A 418 -20.68 -16.65 28.21
N ASN A 419 -20.40 -16.78 26.91
CA ASN A 419 -21.30 -17.35 25.90
C ASN A 419 -21.32 -18.87 25.99
N ASN A 420 -21.84 -19.38 27.11
CA ASN A 420 -21.81 -20.80 27.44
C ASN A 420 -22.70 -21.60 26.48
N PHE A 421 -22.17 -22.64 25.86
CA PHE A 421 -22.89 -23.53 24.96
C PHE A 421 -22.89 -24.95 25.54
N THR A 422 -24.06 -25.42 26.00
CA THR A 422 -24.18 -26.72 26.64
C THR A 422 -24.61 -27.81 25.66
N LEU A 423 -23.71 -28.74 25.37
CA LEU A 423 -23.99 -29.98 24.65
C LEU A 423 -24.85 -30.90 25.51
N ASN A 424 -25.95 -31.40 24.94
CA ASN A 424 -26.86 -32.34 25.58
C ASN A 424 -27.38 -33.37 24.55
N LYS A 425 -28.10 -34.41 25.01
CA LYS A 425 -28.51 -35.55 24.15
C LYS A 425 -29.26 -35.16 22.87
N ASN A 426 -30.00 -34.05 22.87
CA ASN A 426 -30.81 -33.67 21.72
C ASN A 426 -30.37 -32.35 21.06
N ASN A 427 -29.50 -31.57 21.72
CA ASN A 427 -29.08 -30.21 21.36
C ASN A 427 -30.27 -29.35 20.88
N GLU A 428 -31.40 -29.47 21.55
CA GLU A 428 -32.64 -28.78 21.19
C GLU A 428 -32.61 -27.35 21.69
N GLY A 429 -32.85 -26.40 20.79
CA GLY A 429 -32.92 -25.00 21.14
C GLY A 429 -32.50 -24.11 19.98
N LYS A 430 -32.63 -22.80 20.23
CA LYS A 430 -32.10 -21.76 19.37
C LYS A 430 -31.08 -20.96 20.16
N ILE A 431 -29.98 -20.59 19.54
CA ILE A 431 -29.02 -19.67 20.12
C ILE A 431 -29.20 -18.30 19.44
N PRO A 432 -29.53 -17.24 20.19
CA PRO A 432 -29.56 -15.90 19.65
C PRO A 432 -28.12 -15.41 19.44
N MET A 433 -27.88 -14.69 18.35
CA MET A 433 -26.62 -14.02 18.06
C MET A 433 -26.95 -12.64 17.46
N ALA A 434 -26.10 -11.65 17.63
CA ALA A 434 -26.28 -10.32 17.04
C ALA A 434 -25.04 -9.93 16.25
N ILE A 435 -25.21 -9.62 14.96
CA ILE A 435 -24.19 -8.86 14.21
C ILE A 435 -24.36 -7.42 14.66
N LEU A 436 -23.34 -6.87 15.32
CA LEU A 436 -23.43 -5.57 15.96
C LEU A 436 -23.36 -4.45 14.91
N GLY A 437 -24.25 -3.48 15.07
CA GLY A 437 -24.20 -2.25 14.29
C GLY A 437 -23.06 -1.35 14.71
N SER A 438 -22.69 -0.42 13.84
CA SER A 438 -21.71 0.61 14.19
C SER A 438 -21.94 1.87 13.39
N ALA A 439 -21.13 2.91 13.64
CA ALA A 439 -21.09 4.10 12.80
C ALA A 439 -20.79 3.77 11.32
N GLU A 440 -20.17 2.63 11.07
CA GLU A 440 -19.70 2.22 9.75
C GLU A 440 -20.52 1.09 9.15
N LEU A 441 -21.31 0.35 9.93
CA LEU A 441 -22.15 -0.75 9.48
C LEU A 441 -23.62 -0.52 9.83
N ASP A 442 -24.42 -0.20 8.81
CA ASP A 442 -25.88 -0.33 8.89
C ASP A 442 -26.26 -1.79 8.64
N VAL A 443 -26.58 -2.50 9.71
CA VAL A 443 -26.91 -3.92 9.66
C VAL A 443 -28.24 -4.20 8.94
N THR A 444 -29.06 -3.18 8.68
CA THR A 444 -30.31 -3.34 7.94
C THR A 444 -30.10 -3.58 6.45
N GLU A 445 -28.90 -3.28 5.96
CA GLU A 445 -28.50 -3.51 4.57
C GLU A 445 -28.04 -4.95 4.31
N ILE A 446 -27.73 -5.72 5.36
CA ILE A 446 -27.28 -7.11 5.22
C ILE A 446 -28.43 -7.95 4.66
N ASP A 447 -28.20 -8.57 3.50
CA ASP A 447 -29.14 -9.49 2.86
C ASP A 447 -29.42 -10.70 3.78
N PRO A 448 -30.63 -10.83 4.34
CA PRO A 448 -30.96 -11.91 5.27
C PRO A 448 -30.77 -13.32 4.69
N ASP A 449 -30.93 -13.48 3.37
CA ASP A 449 -30.84 -14.79 2.71
C ASP A 449 -29.39 -15.25 2.50
N SER A 450 -28.45 -14.31 2.57
CA SER A 450 -27.01 -14.60 2.50
C SER A 450 -26.42 -15.08 3.83
N ILE A 451 -27.15 -14.89 4.94
CA ILE A 451 -26.62 -15.09 6.28
C ILE A 451 -26.41 -16.57 6.58
N ASN A 452 -25.19 -16.96 6.95
CA ASN A 452 -24.90 -18.35 7.32
C ASN A 452 -23.67 -18.53 8.23
N ILE A 453 -23.62 -19.67 8.91
CA ILE A 453 -22.45 -20.20 9.63
C ILE A 453 -22.15 -21.58 9.04
N ASN A 454 -21.05 -21.74 8.31
CA ASN A 454 -20.69 -23.01 7.63
C ASN A 454 -21.88 -23.66 6.88
N GLY A 455 -22.68 -22.84 6.19
CA GLY A 455 -23.86 -23.28 5.44
C GLY A 455 -25.15 -23.45 6.26
N VAL A 456 -25.13 -23.26 7.59
CA VAL A 456 -26.33 -23.21 8.43
C VAL A 456 -26.93 -21.81 8.38
N GLN A 457 -28.20 -21.70 8.01
CA GLN A 457 -28.93 -20.41 7.98
C GLN A 457 -29.69 -20.15 9.30
N PRO A 458 -30.03 -18.88 9.61
CA PRO A 458 -30.92 -18.55 10.71
C PRO A 458 -32.28 -19.26 10.61
N VAL A 459 -32.75 -19.83 11.71
CA VAL A 459 -34.05 -20.54 11.81
C VAL A 459 -35.23 -19.62 12.14
N LYS A 460 -35.02 -18.31 12.06
CA LYS A 460 -36.04 -17.25 12.17
C LYS A 460 -35.63 -16.11 11.26
N ALA A 461 -36.63 -15.35 10.80
CA ALA A 461 -36.36 -14.06 10.17
C ALA A 461 -35.53 -13.18 11.13
N PRO A 462 -34.43 -12.58 10.66
CA PRO A 462 -33.66 -11.63 11.44
C PRO A 462 -34.50 -10.45 11.92
N THR A 463 -34.14 -9.88 13.07
CA THR A 463 -34.79 -8.69 13.62
C THR A 463 -33.74 -7.65 13.99
N VAL A 464 -34.07 -6.37 13.84
CA VAL A 464 -33.12 -5.28 14.10
C VAL A 464 -33.45 -4.64 15.45
N ASN A 465 -32.53 -4.74 16.41
CA ASN A 465 -32.66 -4.14 17.74
C ASN A 465 -31.26 -3.87 18.30
N ASP A 466 -31.08 -2.75 19.00
CA ASP A 466 -29.87 -2.48 19.80
C ASP A 466 -29.91 -3.34 21.06
N VAL A 467 -29.11 -4.42 21.08
CA VAL A 467 -29.09 -5.45 22.13
C VAL A 467 -27.72 -5.58 22.79
N ALA A 468 -26.65 -5.15 22.12
CA ALA A 468 -25.28 -5.29 22.61
C ALA A 468 -24.35 -4.25 21.98
N GLY A 469 -23.19 -4.08 22.58
CA GLY A 469 -22.08 -3.30 22.05
C GLY A 469 -20.77 -4.09 22.13
N PRO A 470 -19.74 -3.69 21.38
CA PRO A 470 -18.54 -4.49 21.20
C PRO A 470 -17.71 -4.65 22.48
N GLY A 471 -17.08 -5.82 22.64
CA GLY A 471 -16.09 -6.07 23.69
C GLY A 471 -14.74 -5.40 23.40
N ALA A 472 -13.83 -5.40 24.38
CA ALA A 472 -12.50 -4.81 24.23
C ALA A 472 -11.57 -5.60 23.29
N GLU A 473 -11.84 -6.90 23.12
CA GLU A 473 -11.07 -7.85 22.30
C GLU A 473 -11.98 -9.02 21.87
N LEU A 474 -11.50 -9.86 20.95
CA LEU A 474 -12.24 -11.05 20.49
C LEU A 474 -12.55 -11.99 21.67
N CYS A 475 -13.76 -12.59 21.67
CA CYS A 475 -14.33 -13.39 22.75
C CYS A 475 -14.61 -12.64 24.08
N ALA A 476 -14.28 -11.33 24.18
CA ALA A 476 -14.55 -10.58 25.40
C ALA A 476 -16.03 -10.21 25.51
N CYS A 477 -16.54 -10.13 26.74
CA CYS A 477 -17.90 -9.68 26.97
C CYS A 477 -18.12 -8.29 26.37
N GLY A 478 -19.18 -8.15 25.58
CA GLY A 478 -19.64 -6.88 25.07
C GLY A 478 -20.08 -5.91 26.17
N SER A 479 -20.16 -4.63 25.82
CA SER A 479 -21.03 -3.72 26.56
C SER A 479 -22.49 -4.08 26.25
N GLY A 480 -23.43 -3.69 27.11
CA GLY A 480 -24.86 -3.75 26.74
C GLY A 480 -25.16 -2.84 25.53
N PRO A 481 -26.46 -2.59 25.25
CA PRO A 481 -26.89 -1.72 24.14
C PRO A 481 -26.08 -0.41 24.06
N ASP A 482 -25.58 -0.09 22.87
CA ASP A 482 -24.61 1.00 22.66
C ASP A 482 -25.13 2.16 21.78
N GLY A 483 -26.38 2.07 21.34
CA GLY A 483 -27.03 3.06 20.50
C GLY A 483 -26.97 2.76 19.00
N TYR A 484 -26.30 1.68 18.58
CA TYR A 484 -26.34 1.18 17.21
C TYR A 484 -27.33 0.01 17.08
N PRO A 485 -28.19 -0.02 16.05
CA PRO A 485 -29.06 -1.17 15.85
C PRO A 485 -28.28 -2.42 15.45
N ASP A 486 -28.57 -3.57 16.07
CA ASP A 486 -27.93 -4.85 15.75
C ASP A 486 -28.86 -5.78 14.98
N LEU A 487 -28.31 -6.65 14.14
CA LEU A 487 -29.06 -7.67 13.43
C LEU A 487 -29.09 -8.96 14.25
N VAL A 488 -30.21 -9.17 14.92
CA VAL A 488 -30.45 -10.32 15.80
C VAL A 488 -30.89 -11.53 14.99
N LEU A 489 -30.07 -12.57 15.07
CA LEU A 489 -30.17 -13.85 14.40
C LEU A 489 -30.50 -14.95 15.41
N HIS A 490 -31.07 -16.05 14.93
CA HIS A 490 -31.31 -17.23 15.75
C HIS A 490 -30.92 -18.48 14.98
N PHE A 491 -29.93 -19.22 15.46
CA PHE A 491 -29.47 -20.46 14.84
C PHE A 491 -29.94 -21.69 15.61
N SER A 492 -30.13 -22.81 14.91
CA SER A 492 -30.40 -24.11 15.53
C SER A 492 -29.16 -24.60 16.27
N GLN A 493 -29.27 -24.89 17.57
CA GLN A 493 -28.13 -25.45 18.31
C GLN A 493 -27.67 -26.77 17.72
N ARG A 494 -28.62 -27.64 17.33
CA ARG A 494 -28.33 -28.93 16.71
C ARG A 494 -27.51 -28.79 15.44
N ASP A 495 -27.90 -27.88 14.55
CA ASP A 495 -27.25 -27.73 13.25
C ASP A 495 -25.84 -27.13 13.41
N LEU A 496 -25.65 -26.25 14.41
CA LEU A 496 -24.34 -25.69 14.74
C LEU A 496 -23.38 -26.72 15.33
N VAL A 497 -23.87 -27.68 16.12
CA VAL A 497 -23.01 -28.76 16.66
C VAL A 497 -22.34 -29.54 15.53
N ASP A 498 -23.10 -29.86 14.48
CA ASP A 498 -22.57 -30.57 13.31
C ASP A 498 -21.69 -29.65 12.45
N ALA A 499 -22.13 -28.42 12.18
CA ALA A 499 -21.44 -27.50 11.28
C ALA A 499 -20.10 -26.96 11.82
N LEU A 500 -19.94 -26.92 13.15
CA LEU A 500 -18.73 -26.45 13.84
C LEU A 500 -17.97 -27.60 14.53
N ASP A 501 -18.40 -28.85 14.33
CA ASP A 501 -17.83 -30.05 14.96
C ASP A 501 -17.70 -29.92 16.49
N LEU A 502 -18.70 -29.32 17.16
CA LEU A 502 -18.64 -29.03 18.60
C LEU A 502 -18.65 -30.31 19.44
N GLY A 503 -19.24 -31.39 18.93
CA GLY A 503 -19.33 -32.67 19.63
C GLY A 503 -17.97 -33.38 19.82
N SER A 504 -16.95 -33.01 19.03
CA SER A 504 -15.60 -33.57 19.15
C SER A 504 -14.71 -32.77 20.12
N GLN A 505 -15.13 -31.57 20.51
CA GLN A 505 -14.37 -30.66 21.35
C GLN A 505 -14.44 -31.06 22.83
N PRO A 506 -13.40 -30.73 23.64
CA PRO A 506 -13.40 -31.03 25.07
C PRO A 506 -14.25 -30.06 25.91
N GLU A 507 -14.62 -30.50 27.11
CA GLU A 507 -15.24 -29.64 28.15
C GLU A 507 -14.42 -28.36 28.36
N GLY A 508 -15.08 -27.21 28.34
CA GLY A 508 -14.47 -25.91 28.53
C GLY A 508 -13.71 -25.37 27.31
N ALA A 509 -13.76 -26.04 26.16
CA ALA A 509 -13.19 -25.51 24.93
C ALA A 509 -13.85 -24.18 24.55
N VAL A 510 -13.02 -23.21 24.18
CA VAL A 510 -13.48 -21.96 23.57
C VAL A 510 -13.42 -22.15 22.06
N VAL A 511 -14.57 -22.03 21.40
CA VAL A 511 -14.70 -22.22 19.95
C VAL A 511 -15.12 -20.90 19.33
N GLU A 512 -14.34 -20.43 18.37
CA GLU A 512 -14.68 -19.27 17.56
C GLU A 512 -15.82 -19.61 16.59
N VAL A 513 -16.80 -18.71 16.50
CA VAL A 513 -17.96 -18.82 15.62
C VAL A 513 -18.03 -17.56 14.77
N THR A 514 -18.04 -17.75 13.46
CA THR A 514 -18.13 -16.66 12.49
C THR A 514 -19.44 -16.75 11.71
N VAL A 515 -20.20 -15.66 11.71
CA VAL A 515 -21.37 -15.45 10.86
C VAL A 515 -20.95 -14.66 9.63
N PHE A 516 -21.36 -15.14 8.45
CA PHE A 516 -21.21 -14.43 7.19
C PHE A 516 -22.55 -13.86 6.74
N GLY A 517 -22.52 -12.75 6.02
CA GLY A 517 -23.66 -12.17 5.29
C GLY A 517 -23.12 -11.28 4.15
N ASN A 518 -23.98 -10.76 3.29
CA ASN A 518 -23.59 -9.89 2.17
C ASN A 518 -24.41 -8.60 2.21
N LEU A 519 -23.76 -7.48 1.89
CA LEU A 519 -24.42 -6.20 1.62
C LEU A 519 -24.95 -6.17 0.17
N PRO A 520 -25.80 -5.18 -0.19
CA PRO A 520 -26.44 -5.12 -1.51
C PRO A 520 -25.44 -4.91 -2.66
N ASP A 521 -24.25 -4.38 -2.36
CA ASP A 521 -23.13 -4.21 -3.30
C ASP A 521 -22.28 -5.48 -3.47
N GLY A 522 -22.61 -6.57 -2.75
CA GLY A 522 -21.89 -7.84 -2.76
C GLY A 522 -20.70 -7.91 -1.80
N LEU A 523 -20.48 -6.89 -0.95
CA LEU A 523 -19.47 -6.95 0.10
C LEU A 523 -19.89 -7.94 1.19
N GLU A 524 -19.04 -8.95 1.43
CA GLU A 524 -19.27 -9.93 2.49
C GLU A 524 -18.98 -9.29 3.86
N VAL A 525 -19.96 -9.36 4.77
CA VAL A 525 -19.85 -9.06 6.19
C VAL A 525 -19.44 -10.33 6.91
N GLN A 526 -18.41 -10.24 7.74
CA GLN A 526 -17.93 -11.31 8.60
C GLN A 526 -18.01 -10.83 10.05
N ALA A 527 -18.79 -11.51 10.89
CA ALA A 527 -18.93 -11.18 12.31
C ALA A 527 -18.50 -12.36 13.17
N THR A 528 -17.61 -12.14 14.14
CA THR A 528 -17.00 -13.23 14.91
C THR A 528 -17.09 -13.01 16.42
N ASP A 529 -17.36 -14.10 17.14
CA ASP A 529 -17.34 -14.19 18.61
C ASP A 529 -17.18 -15.65 19.03
N CYS A 530 -17.07 -15.95 20.32
CA CYS A 530 -16.68 -17.26 20.81
C CYS A 530 -17.75 -17.86 21.73
N ILE A 531 -17.86 -19.18 21.70
CA ILE A 531 -18.65 -19.95 22.68
C ILE A 531 -17.73 -20.72 23.61
N THR A 532 -18.12 -20.86 24.87
CA THR A 532 -17.46 -21.77 25.82
C THR A 532 -18.29 -23.05 25.96
N LEU A 533 -17.72 -24.19 25.57
CA LEU A 533 -18.43 -25.46 25.55
C LEU A 533 -18.56 -26.11 26.93
N HIS A 534 -19.74 -26.64 27.22
CA HIS A 534 -20.03 -27.43 28.41
C HIS A 534 -20.80 -28.70 28.04
N HIS A 535 -20.46 -29.82 28.66
CA HIS A 535 -21.02 -31.13 28.41
C HIS A 535 -21.97 -31.44 29.56
N ALA A 536 -23.27 -31.60 29.26
CA ALA A 536 -24.22 -32.03 30.25
C ALA A 536 -23.82 -33.42 30.79
N GLY A 537 -23.91 -33.62 32.11
CA GLY A 537 -23.56 -34.89 32.74
C GLY A 537 -24.35 -36.05 32.16
N GLY A 538 -23.65 -37.01 31.52
CA GLY A 538 -24.24 -38.20 30.91
C GLY A 538 -24.26 -38.23 29.37
N LEU A 539 -23.42 -37.43 28.71
CA LEU A 539 -23.04 -37.58 27.29
C LEU A 539 -22.16 -38.81 27.07
#